data_AF-A0A8G0KV55-F1
#
_entry.id   AF-A0A8G0KV55-F1
#
_cell.length_a   1.000
_cell.length_b   1.000
_cell.length_c   1.000
_cell.angle_alpha   90.00
_cell.angle_beta   90.00
_cell.angle_gamma   90.00
#
_symmetry.space_group_name_H-M   'P 1'
#
loop_
_entity.id
_entity.type
_entity.pdbx_description
1 polymer ?
#
loop_
_entity_poly.entity_id
_entity_poly.type
_entity_poly.pdbx_seq_one_letter_code
_entity_poly.pdbx_strand_id
1 'polypeptide(L)'
;MKSQVIYKNIFIYSQEKNTSFFTDFSEKINIIHGRNTSGKSTLIQAIHYTFGINDEKHKLTEILNENVIFRLDFILKKNKMKILQLFEIMIFSILKEKINL
;
A
#
# COMPACT_ATOMS: atom_id res chain seq x y z
N MET A 1 -4.41 -14.33 21.92
CA MET A 1 -5.26 -14.61 20.74
C MET A 1 -4.50 -14.23 19.48
N LYS A 2 -4.51 -15.05 18.42
CA LYS A 2 -3.73 -14.79 17.19
C LYS A 2 -4.64 -14.26 16.08
N SER A 3 -4.49 -12.99 15.73
CA SER A 3 -5.06 -12.41 14.52
C SER A 3 -4.10 -12.60 13.35
N GLN A 4 -4.62 -12.79 12.14
CA GLN A 4 -3.81 -12.90 10.94
C GLN A 4 -4.33 -11.93 9.86
N VAL A 5 -3.41 -11.22 9.21
CA VAL A 5 -3.68 -10.42 8.01
C VAL A 5 -3.16 -11.21 6.81
N ILE A 6 -4.01 -11.37 5.80
CA ILE A 6 -3.66 -12.05 4.55
C ILE A 6 -3.84 -11.07 3.41
N TYR A 7 -2.73 -10.65 2.80
CA TYR A 7 -2.73 -9.81 1.61
C TYR A 7 -3.34 -10.56 0.42
N LYS A 8 -4.10 -9.84 -0.40
CA LYS A 8 -4.74 -10.38 -1.61
C LYS A 8 -4.19 -9.76 -2.87
N ASN A 9 -4.25 -8.45 -2.98
CA ASN A 9 -3.65 -7.73 -4.08
C ASN A 9 -3.27 -6.33 -3.64
N ILE A 10 -2.39 -5.70 -4.41
CA ILE A 10 -2.11 -4.28 -4.31
C ILE A 10 -2.27 -3.65 -5.69
N PHE A 11 -2.92 -2.50 -5.69
CA PHE A 11 -3.05 -1.62 -6.85
C PHE A 11 -2.44 -0.26 -6.51
N ILE A 12 -1.63 0.25 -7.42
CA ILE A 12 -0.97 1.54 -7.32
C ILE A 12 -1.23 2.27 -8.62
N TYR A 13 -1.70 3.51 -8.55
CA TYR A 13 -1.95 4.35 -9.72
C TYR A 13 -1.34 5.72 -9.50
N SER A 14 -0.50 6.19 -10.43
CA SER A 14 -0.03 7.57 -10.47
C SER A 14 -0.88 8.34 -11.47
N GLN A 15 -1.56 9.37 -10.98
CA GLN A 15 -2.30 10.27 -11.85
C GLN A 15 -1.35 11.14 -12.69
N GLU A 16 -0.25 11.63 -12.10
CA GLU A 16 0.73 12.48 -12.81
C GLU A 16 1.37 11.76 -14.00
N LYS A 17 1.76 10.48 -13.80
CA LYS A 17 2.40 9.69 -14.86
C LYS A 17 1.40 8.93 -15.72
N ASN A 18 0.12 8.90 -15.35
CA ASN A 18 -0.91 8.06 -15.96
C ASN A 18 -0.46 6.59 -16.11
N THR A 19 0.17 6.05 -15.07
CA THR A 19 0.67 4.67 -15.04
C THR A 19 0.14 3.93 -13.83
N SER A 20 0.03 2.61 -13.93
CA SER A 20 -0.44 1.75 -12.85
C SER A 20 0.43 0.53 -12.65
N PHE A 21 0.38 0.00 -11.43
CA PHE A 21 0.97 -1.27 -11.03
C PHE A 21 -0.10 -2.08 -10.29
N PHE A 22 -0.24 -3.35 -10.68
CA PHE A 22 -1.15 -4.29 -10.04
C PHE A 22 -0.46 -5.63 -9.86
N THR A 23 -0.59 -6.21 -8.68
CA THR A 23 -0.15 -7.60 -8.44
C THR A 23 -0.99 -8.27 -7.36
N ASP A 24 -1.19 -9.56 -7.53
CA ASP A 24 -1.72 -10.46 -6.51
C ASP A 24 -0.62 -10.95 -5.57
N PHE A 25 -1.02 -11.28 -4.33
CA PHE A 25 -0.18 -11.95 -3.35
C PHE A 25 -0.57 -13.42 -3.21
N SER A 26 0.44 -14.29 -3.25
CA SER A 26 0.33 -15.69 -2.84
C SER A 26 0.09 -15.80 -1.34
N GLU A 27 -0.69 -16.79 -0.92
CA GLU A 27 -0.96 -17.06 0.50
C GLU A 27 0.26 -17.64 1.25
N LYS A 28 1.28 -18.12 0.52
CA LYS A 28 2.46 -18.78 1.13
C LYS A 28 3.69 -17.89 1.08
N ILE A 29 4.27 -17.72 -0.10
CA ILE A 29 5.54 -17.03 -0.30
C ILE A 29 5.39 -16.10 -1.50
N ASN A 30 5.85 -14.85 -1.32
CA ASN A 30 5.92 -13.82 -2.35
C ASN A 30 7.38 -13.42 -2.51
N ILE A 31 7.91 -13.50 -3.73
CA ILE A 31 9.29 -13.13 -4.04
C ILE A 31 9.27 -11.85 -4.88
N ILE A 32 9.82 -10.77 -4.35
CA ILE A 32 9.96 -9.50 -5.06
C ILE A 32 11.39 -9.40 -5.57
N HIS A 33 11.57 -9.49 -6.89
CA HIS A 33 12.89 -9.44 -7.54
C HIS A 33 12.93 -8.37 -8.63
N GLY A 34 14.14 -7.98 -9.04
CA GLY A 34 14.35 -6.93 -10.04
C GLY A 34 15.65 -6.16 -9.81
N ARG A 35 16.05 -5.35 -10.80
CA ARG A 35 17.25 -4.51 -10.71
C ARG A 35 17.18 -3.56 -9.50
N ASN A 36 18.33 -3.12 -8.99
CA ASN A 36 18.35 -1.95 -8.13
C ASN A 36 17.57 -0.80 -8.80
N THR A 37 16.87 0.00 -8.00
CA THR A 37 15.94 1.07 -8.43
C THR A 37 14.64 0.63 -9.13
N SER A 38 14.35 -0.67 -9.26
CA SER A 38 13.09 -1.15 -9.86
C SER A 38 11.83 -1.00 -8.99
N GLY A 39 11.86 -0.18 -7.92
CA GLY A 39 10.70 0.04 -7.05
C GLY A 39 10.41 -1.06 -6.01
N LYS A 40 11.34 -1.99 -5.74
CA LYS A 40 11.12 -3.06 -4.73
C LYS A 40 10.87 -2.51 -3.32
N SER A 41 11.73 -1.61 -2.84
CA SER A 41 11.57 -0.96 -1.53
C SER A 41 10.34 -0.06 -1.49
N THR A 42 10.08 0.63 -2.61
CA THR A 42 8.87 1.45 -2.83
C THR A 42 7.59 0.65 -2.65
N LEU A 43 7.53 -0.57 -3.18
CA LEU A 43 6.37 -1.46 -3.02
C LEU A 43 6.13 -1.82 -1.55
N ILE A 44 7.19 -2.17 -0.81
CA ILE A 44 7.08 -2.47 0.63
C ILE A 44 6.63 -1.23 1.42
N GLN A 45 7.16 -0.07 1.08
CA GLN A 45 6.77 1.21 1.70
C GLN A 45 5.31 1.56 1.41
N ALA A 46 4.84 1.36 0.18
CA ALA A 46 3.44 1.54 -0.18
C ALA A 46 2.51 0.67 0.68
N ILE A 47 2.88 -0.61 0.88
CA ILE A 47 2.12 -1.51 1.76
C ILE A 47 2.08 -0.97 3.19
N HIS A 48 3.21 -0.61 3.79
CA HIS A 48 3.24 -0.04 5.15
C HIS A 48 2.41 1.24 5.25
N TYR A 49 2.55 2.11 4.27
CA TYR A 49 1.82 3.36 4.19
C TYR A 49 0.30 3.13 4.12
N THR A 50 -0.16 2.09 3.40
CA THR A 50 -1.58 1.72 3.39
C THR A 50 -2.12 1.21 4.73
N PHE A 51 -1.25 0.84 5.67
CA PHE A 51 -1.64 0.56 7.06
C PHE A 51 -1.58 1.77 7.98
N GLY A 52 -1.27 2.96 7.45
CA GLY A 52 -1.03 4.17 8.24
C GLY A 52 0.32 4.18 8.97
N ILE A 53 1.22 3.24 8.66
CA ILE A 53 2.57 3.20 9.22
C ILE A 53 3.42 4.22 8.45
N ASN A 54 3.78 5.33 9.10
CA ASN A 54 4.44 6.48 8.49
C ASN A 54 5.76 6.85 9.18
N ASP A 55 6.55 5.84 9.56
CA ASP A 55 7.82 6.02 10.28
C ASP A 55 8.96 6.58 9.40
N GLU A 56 8.88 6.44 8.07
CA GLU A 56 9.93 6.89 7.14
C GLU A 56 9.41 7.90 6.11
N LYS A 57 8.80 9.00 6.61
CA LYS A 57 8.19 10.06 5.77
C LYS A 57 9.04 10.46 4.56
N HIS A 58 10.35 10.65 4.74
CA HIS A 58 11.27 11.12 3.69
C HIS A 58 11.36 10.22 2.46
N LYS A 59 11.17 8.90 2.60
CA LYS A 59 11.32 7.96 1.47
C LYS A 59 10.05 7.84 0.64
N LEU A 60 8.89 8.16 1.23
CA LEU A 60 7.60 8.16 0.56
C LEU A 60 7.25 9.52 -0.05
N THR A 61 7.89 10.62 0.38
CA THR A 61 7.59 11.97 -0.11
C THR A 61 7.65 12.07 -1.63
N GLU A 62 8.64 11.44 -2.27
CA GLU A 62 8.80 11.47 -3.73
C GLU A 62 7.59 10.83 -4.43
N ILE A 63 7.12 9.67 -3.95
CA ILE A 63 5.98 8.96 -4.53
C ILE A 63 4.66 9.67 -4.21
N LEU A 64 4.52 10.20 -2.99
CA LEU A 64 3.31 10.92 -2.57
C LEU A 64 3.14 12.25 -3.31
N ASN A 65 4.23 12.85 -3.79
CA ASN A 65 4.18 14.05 -4.63
C ASN A 65 3.64 13.78 -6.04
N GLU A 66 3.58 12.52 -6.48
CA GLU A 66 3.13 12.13 -7.84
C GLU A 66 1.61 11.84 -7.92
N ASN A 67 0.82 12.37 -6.98
CA ASN A 67 -0.64 12.12 -6.86
C ASN A 67 -0.98 10.63 -7.04
N VAL A 68 -0.43 9.81 -6.14
CA VAL A 68 -0.52 8.36 -6.20
C VAL A 68 -1.65 7.83 -5.32
N ILE A 69 -2.46 6.94 -5.89
CA ILE A 69 -3.52 6.19 -5.22
C ILE A 69 -2.99 4.79 -4.89
N PHE A 70 -3.19 4.35 -3.65
CA PHE A 70 -2.84 3.01 -3.20
C PHE A 70 -4.09 2.27 -2.72
N ARG A 71 -4.32 1.08 -3.26
CA ARG A 71 -5.35 0.17 -2.76
C ARG A 71 -4.70 -1.15 -2.37
N LEU A 72 -4.94 -1.57 -1.13
CA LEU A 72 -4.46 -2.84 -0.62
C LEU A 72 -5.65 -3.68 -0.16
N ASP A 73 -5.90 -4.77 -0.88
CA ASP A 73 -6.94 -5.72 -0.50
C ASP A 73 -6.34 -6.75 0.45
N PHE A 74 -6.97 -6.95 1.62
CA PHE A 74 -6.55 -7.98 2.57
C PHE A 74 -7.72 -8.65 3.29
N ILE A 75 -7.43 -9.75 3.97
CA ILE A 75 -8.38 -10.47 4.81
C ILE A 75 -7.87 -10.45 6.24
N LEU A 76 -8.71 -9.96 7.16
CA LEU A 76 -8.46 -10.05 8.59
C LEU A 76 -9.13 -11.31 9.14
N LYS A 77 -8.33 -12.30 9.53
CA LYS A 77 -8.80 -13.47 10.25
C LYS A 77 -8.67 -13.23 11.74
N LYS A 78 -9.80 -13.18 12.44
CA LYS A 78 -9.89 -13.09 13.90
C LYS A 78 -10.79 -14.23 14.37
N ASN A 79 -10.24 -15.21 15.10
CA ASN A 79 -10.92 -16.49 15.40
C ASN A 79 -11.32 -17.27 14.12
N LYS A 80 -12.31 -18.19 14.23
CA LYS A 80 -12.97 -18.88 13.10
C LYS A 80 -13.78 -17.93 12.19
N MET A 81 -13.79 -16.62 12.47
CA MET A 81 -14.53 -15.63 11.69
C MET A 81 -13.60 -14.96 10.67
N LYS A 82 -13.99 -15.04 9.41
CA LYS A 82 -13.28 -14.41 8.29
C LYS A 82 -13.94 -13.07 8.02
N ILE A 83 -13.25 -11.97 8.32
CA ILE A 83 -13.70 -10.62 7.96
C ILE A 83 -12.95 -10.25 6.68
N LEU A 84 -13.67 -10.07 5.56
CA LEU A 84 -13.11 -9.37 4.41
C LEU A 84 -13.14 -7.88 4.74
N GLN A 85 -11.98 -7.22 4.69
CA GLN A 85 -11.88 -5.79 4.90
C GLN A 85 -11.15 -5.20 3.72
N LEU A 86 -11.87 -4.43 2.91
CA LEU A 86 -11.30 -3.64 1.85
C LEU A 86 -10.73 -2.36 2.49
N PHE A 87 -9.42 -2.13 2.38
CA PHE A 87 -8.84 -0.83 2.68
C PHE A 87 -8.60 -0.12 1.35
N GLU A 88 -9.59 0.68 0.96
CA GLU A 88 -9.43 1.64 -0.10
C GLU A 88 -8.92 2.94 0.53
N ILE A 89 -7.60 3.13 0.51
CA ILE A 89 -7.03 4.44 0.85
C ILE A 89 -6.92 5.22 -0.45
N MET A 90 -8.04 5.87 -0.79
CA MET A 90 -8.01 6.93 -1.77
C MET A 90 -7.33 8.15 -1.15
N ILE A 91 -6.00 8.24 -1.28
CA ILE A 91 -5.31 9.50 -1.02
C ILE A 91 -5.53 10.39 -2.24
N PHE A 92 -6.73 10.98 -2.29
CA PHE A 92 -6.74 12.38 -2.68
C PHE A 92 -5.85 13.11 -1.68
N SER A 93 -5.15 14.12 -2.15
CA SER A 93 -4.51 15.23 -1.45
C SER A 93 -5.19 15.75 -0.15
N ILE A 94 -5.56 14.89 0.82
CA ILE A 94 -6.26 15.16 2.08
C ILE A 94 -5.26 15.59 3.16
N LEU A 95 -3.96 15.59 2.86
CA LEU A 95 -2.96 16.29 3.66
C LEU A 95 -2.66 17.71 3.20
N LYS A 96 -3.06 18.14 1.98
CA LYS A 96 -2.93 19.56 1.61
C LYS A 96 -3.98 20.47 2.25
N GLU A 97 -5.12 19.92 2.70
CA GLU A 97 -6.13 20.73 3.43
C GLU A 97 -6.06 20.58 4.96
N LYS A 98 -5.39 19.56 5.52
CA LYS A 98 -5.31 19.35 6.98
C LYS A 98 -3.97 19.71 7.62
N ILE A 99 -2.96 20.08 6.84
CA ILE A 99 -1.68 20.57 7.36
C ILE A 99 -1.41 21.95 6.76
N ASN A 100 -2.10 22.96 7.30
CA ASN A 100 -1.43 24.22 7.59
C ASN A 100 -0.62 23.99 8.87
N LEU A 101 0.61 23.47 8.72
CA LEU A 101 1.73 23.59 9.64
C LEU A 101 2.92 24.11 8.84
#